data_AF-A0A914S425-F1
#
_entry.id   AF-A0A914S425-F1
#
_cell.length_a   1.000
_cell.length_b   1.000
_cell.length_c   1.000
_cell.angle_alpha   90.00
_cell.angle_beta   90.00
_cell.angle_gamma   90.00
#
_symmetry.space_group_name_H-M   'P 1'
#
loop_
_entity.id
_entity.type
_entity.pdbx_description
1 polymer ?
#
loop_
_entity_poly.entity_id
_entity_poly.type
_entity_poly.pdbx_seq_one_letter_code
_entity_poly.pdbx_strand_id
1 'polypeptide(L)'
;MSMAIPIYGMADHQLLLYEKNDLEEDERGDLVQYCAEDVLACLELYQALYPEFVKRFKEDAWMWQEDWSKRNCTMPTWYTTLLRSKQLANLPIEQLNASDVKLRCRVIPRLFGLCWGPYPLHFKADKGWGFLVPRVDIDNAEAIAELSRASLRRGEEVNIPNRAILDVINENIINGVGDILLGEPVCTIGAFDFHKLPHPVIYVR
;
A
#
# COMPACT_ATOMS: atom_id res chain seq x y z
N MET A 1 1.79 -12.12 12.35
CA MET A 1 2.02 -10.86 13.05
C MET A 1 2.34 -9.80 12.01
N SER A 2 1.30 -9.35 11.31
CA SER A 2 1.39 -8.16 10.47
C SER A 2 1.09 -7.01 11.41
N MET A 3 2.07 -6.15 11.70
CA MET A 3 1.77 -4.94 12.46
C MET A 3 1.27 -3.92 11.46
N ALA A 4 -0.04 -3.66 11.47
CA ALA A 4 -0.58 -2.48 10.82
C ALA A 4 0.11 -1.26 11.45
N ILE A 5 0.81 -0.47 10.65
CA ILE A 5 1.35 0.81 11.09
C ILE A 5 0.18 1.79 11.03
N PRO A 6 -0.32 2.30 12.17
CA PRO A 6 -1.30 3.38 12.14
C PRO A 6 -0.67 4.56 11.39
N ILE A 7 -1.45 5.12 10.46
CA ILE A 7 -1.14 6.26 9.57
C ILE A 7 -0.36 7.38 10.27
N TYR A 8 -0.59 7.58 11.57
CA TYR A 8 -0.01 8.65 12.37
C TYR A 8 1.53 8.69 12.42
N GLY A 9 2.24 7.61 12.09
CA GLY A 9 3.72 7.59 12.15
C GLY A 9 4.42 7.95 10.83
N MET A 10 4.06 7.27 9.74
CA MET A 10 4.72 7.42 8.43
C MET A 10 3.89 8.21 7.41
N ALA A 11 2.56 8.15 7.52
CA ALA A 11 1.70 8.80 6.55
C ALA A 11 1.54 10.29 6.84
N ASP A 12 1.74 10.79 8.07
CA ASP A 12 1.80 12.23 8.31
C ASP A 12 3.00 12.87 7.58
N HIS A 13 4.14 12.19 7.54
CA HIS A 13 5.33 12.63 6.82
C HIS A 13 5.22 12.48 5.29
N GLN A 14 4.61 11.38 4.81
CA GLN A 14 4.31 11.26 3.38
C GLN A 14 3.15 12.18 2.94
N LEU A 15 2.13 12.43 3.77
CA LEU A 15 1.12 13.47 3.55
C LEU A 15 1.81 14.82 3.49
N LEU A 16 2.73 15.16 4.39
CA LEU A 16 3.46 16.43 4.35
C LEU A 16 4.21 16.62 3.02
N LEU A 17 4.83 15.55 2.46
CA LEU A 17 5.44 15.57 1.12
C LEU A 17 4.41 15.76 -0.02
N TYR A 18 3.15 15.38 0.18
CA TYR A 18 2.07 15.52 -0.81
C TYR A 18 1.16 16.74 -0.60
N GLU A 19 1.11 17.33 0.60
CA GLU A 19 0.10 18.32 1.02
C GLU A 19 0.63 19.74 1.29
N LYS A 20 1.93 19.96 1.60
CA LYS A 20 2.39 21.31 1.96
C LYS A 20 3.56 21.81 1.11
N ASN A 21 3.34 22.98 0.51
CA ASN A 21 4.36 23.82 -0.14
C ASN A 21 5.21 24.63 0.87
N ASP A 22 4.99 24.47 2.18
CA ASP A 22 5.52 25.35 3.24
C ASP A 22 6.76 24.79 3.96
N LEU A 23 7.40 23.74 3.45
CA LEU A 23 8.68 23.27 4.00
C LEU A 23 9.83 24.07 3.41
N GLU A 24 10.81 24.46 4.24
CA GLU A 24 12.07 25.00 3.73
C GLU A 24 12.77 23.95 2.84
N GLU A 25 13.56 24.39 1.85
CA GLU A 25 14.13 23.47 0.85
C GLU A 25 15.02 22.39 1.47
N ASP A 26 15.69 22.72 2.57
CA ASP A 26 16.56 21.83 3.33
C ASP A 26 15.76 20.78 4.11
N GLU A 27 14.69 21.18 4.82
CA GLU A 27 13.79 20.26 5.54
C GLU A 27 13.06 19.31 4.58
N ARG A 28 12.68 19.79 3.39
CA ARG A 28 12.13 18.97 2.32
C ARG A 28 13.14 17.93 1.82
N GLY A 29 14.42 18.29 1.75
CA GLY A 29 15.51 17.39 1.39
C GLY A 29 15.68 16.27 2.41
N ASP A 30 15.75 16.63 3.69
CA ASP A 30 15.92 15.68 4.80
C ASP A 30 14.74 14.72 4.93
N LEU A 31 13.50 15.21 4.73
CA LEU A 31 12.31 14.38 4.78
C LEU A 31 12.23 13.39 3.62
N VAL A 32 12.60 13.82 2.40
CA VAL A 32 12.70 12.94 1.23
C VAL A 32 13.77 11.87 1.45
N GLN A 33 14.91 12.24 2.03
CA GLN A 33 15.97 11.31 2.38
C GLN A 33 15.47 10.25 3.36
N TYR A 34 14.87 10.67 4.48
CA TYR A 34 14.31 9.79 5.50
C TYR A 34 13.29 8.79 4.94
N CYS A 35 12.30 9.27 4.18
CA CYS A 35 11.30 8.39 3.56
C CYS A 35 11.92 7.37 2.59
N ALA A 36 13.01 7.74 1.91
CA ALA A 36 13.68 6.83 0.99
C ALA A 36 14.51 5.78 1.73
N GLU A 37 15.11 6.14 2.86
CA GLU A 37 15.80 5.21 3.75
C GLU A 37 14.83 4.19 4.36
N ASP A 38 13.63 4.61 4.78
CA ASP A 38 12.59 3.69 5.25
C ASP A 38 12.19 2.68 4.16
N VAL A 39 12.08 3.12 2.90
CA VAL A 39 11.82 2.22 1.77
C VAL A 39 12.96 1.22 1.61
N LEU A 40 14.22 1.65 1.70
CA LEU A 40 15.38 0.77 1.60
C LEU A 40 15.40 -0.26 2.73
N ALA A 41 15.10 0.14 3.96
CA ALA A 41 14.97 -0.77 5.10
C ALA A 41 13.87 -1.83 4.87
N CYS A 42 12.72 -1.43 4.33
CA CYS A 42 11.71 -2.40 3.90
C CYS A 42 12.25 -3.34 2.81
N LEU A 43 12.97 -2.81 1.81
CA LEU A 43 13.53 -3.63 0.74
C LEU A 43 14.57 -4.63 1.23
N GLU A 44 15.36 -4.29 2.24
CA GLU A 44 16.29 -5.20 2.91
C GLU A 44 15.55 -6.41 3.51
N LEU A 45 14.47 -6.17 4.28
CA LEU A 45 13.63 -7.21 4.84
C LEU A 45 13.00 -8.09 3.74
N TYR A 46 12.52 -7.47 2.67
CA TYR A 46 11.95 -8.19 1.53
C TYR A 46 12.97 -9.05 0.81
N GLN A 47 14.23 -8.61 0.67
CA GLN A 47 15.29 -9.42 0.09
C GLN A 47 15.64 -10.61 0.98
N ALA A 48 15.79 -10.39 2.29
CA ALA A 48 16.12 -11.43 3.26
C ALA A 48 15.04 -12.50 3.37
N LEU A 49 13.76 -12.10 3.32
CA LEU A 49 12.60 -12.98 3.47
C LEU A 49 11.91 -13.33 2.14
N TYR A 50 12.56 -13.01 1.01
CA TYR A 50 11.98 -13.19 -0.33
C TYR A 50 11.39 -14.60 -0.57
N PRO A 51 12.06 -15.71 -0.19
CA PRO A 51 11.50 -17.05 -0.41
C PRO A 51 10.17 -17.29 0.30
N GLU A 52 9.95 -16.66 1.45
CA GLU A 52 8.71 -16.80 2.22
C GLU A 52 7.59 -15.91 1.64
N PHE A 53 7.93 -14.68 1.25
CA PHE A 53 6.97 -13.78 0.61
C PHE A 53 6.43 -14.36 -0.71
N VAL A 54 7.28 -14.97 -1.54
CA VAL A 54 6.84 -15.59 -2.81
C VAL A 54 5.82 -16.71 -2.60
N LYS A 55 5.87 -17.43 -1.47
CA LYS A 55 4.92 -18.50 -1.17
C LYS A 55 3.54 -17.95 -0.78
N ARG A 56 3.49 -16.78 -0.14
CA ARG A 56 2.30 -16.29 0.58
C ARG A 56 1.70 -15.00 0.05
N PHE A 57 2.34 -14.33 -0.92
CA PHE A 57 1.88 -13.01 -1.36
C PHE A 57 0.41 -12.98 -1.84
N LYS A 58 -0.12 -14.08 -2.39
CA LYS A 58 -1.52 -14.16 -2.84
C LYS A 58 -2.53 -14.09 -1.70
N GLU A 59 -2.09 -14.43 -0.49
CA GLU A 59 -2.87 -14.40 0.75
C GLU A 59 -2.56 -13.14 1.58
N ASP A 60 -1.59 -12.32 1.15
CA ASP A 60 -1.19 -11.11 1.84
C ASP A 60 -2.19 -9.98 1.59
N ALA A 61 -2.60 -9.25 2.63
CA ALA A 61 -3.60 -8.18 2.52
C ALA A 61 -3.17 -7.01 1.60
N TRP A 62 -1.86 -6.84 1.38
CA TRP A 62 -1.27 -5.66 0.75
C TRP A 62 -0.69 -5.94 -0.63
N MET A 63 0.02 -7.06 -0.76
CA MET A 63 0.88 -7.40 -1.91
C MET A 63 0.24 -8.36 -2.91
N TRP A 64 -0.98 -8.85 -2.65
CA TRP A 64 -1.69 -9.84 -3.48
C TRP A 64 -1.90 -9.44 -4.94
N GLN A 65 -2.00 -8.15 -5.21
CA GLN A 65 -2.26 -7.60 -6.55
C GLN A 65 -1.00 -7.13 -7.28
N GLU A 66 0.18 -7.19 -6.63
CA GLU A 66 1.42 -6.70 -7.22
C GLU A 66 2.01 -7.72 -8.20
N ASP A 67 2.84 -7.24 -9.13
CA ASP A 67 3.45 -8.11 -10.15
C ASP A 67 4.72 -8.76 -9.60
N TRP A 68 4.58 -10.01 -9.14
CA TRP A 68 5.66 -10.84 -8.64
C TRP A 68 6.48 -11.55 -9.74
N SER A 69 6.17 -11.34 -11.02
CA SER A 69 6.92 -11.93 -12.13
C SER A 69 8.32 -11.31 -12.24
N LYS A 70 9.30 -12.15 -12.59
CA LYS A 70 10.67 -11.73 -12.90
C LYS A 70 10.79 -11.48 -14.40
N ARG A 71 10.96 -10.21 -14.80
CA ARG A 71 11.10 -9.82 -16.22
C ARG A 71 12.52 -9.34 -16.48
N ASN A 72 13.41 -10.27 -16.82
CA ASN A 72 14.84 -10.03 -17.08
C ASN A 72 15.57 -9.35 -15.90
N CYS A 73 15.18 -9.68 -14.66
CA CYS A 73 15.77 -9.15 -13.44
C CYS A 73 15.75 -10.22 -12.35
N THR A 74 16.66 -10.11 -11.37
CA THR A 74 16.75 -11.01 -10.21
C THR A 74 15.55 -10.86 -9.26
N MET A 75 14.98 -9.65 -9.20
CA MET A 75 13.88 -9.25 -8.34
C MET A 75 12.54 -9.12 -9.09
N PRO A 76 11.39 -9.21 -8.39
CA PRO A 76 10.07 -9.12 -9.02
C PRO A 76 9.80 -7.73 -9.61
N THR A 77 8.85 -7.67 -10.54
CA THR A 77 8.52 -6.45 -11.28
C THR A 77 8.17 -5.29 -10.35
N TRP A 78 7.35 -5.52 -9.31
CA TRP A 78 7.01 -4.48 -8.33
C TRP A 78 8.26 -3.85 -7.69
N TYR A 79 9.26 -4.66 -7.32
CA TYR A 79 10.50 -4.20 -6.70
C TYR A 79 11.27 -3.29 -7.66
N THR A 80 11.39 -3.70 -8.93
CA THR A 80 12.09 -2.89 -9.94
C THR A 80 11.42 -1.55 -10.21
N THR A 81 10.10 -1.42 -9.96
CA THR A 81 9.39 -0.14 -10.14
C THR A 81 9.68 0.88 -9.06
N LEU A 82 10.15 0.45 -7.87
CA LEU A 82 10.57 1.33 -6.79
C LEU A 82 11.90 2.04 -7.08
N LEU A 83 12.74 1.46 -7.93
CA LEU A 83 14.06 1.99 -8.22
C LEU A 83 14.05 2.90 -9.45
N ARG A 84 14.96 3.88 -9.49
CA ARG A 84 15.18 4.79 -10.63
C ARG A 84 15.50 4.04 -11.92
N SER A 85 16.29 2.98 -11.81
CA SER A 85 16.67 2.09 -12.91
C SER A 85 16.49 0.63 -12.53
N LYS A 86 16.08 -0.20 -13.50
CA LYS A 86 15.96 -1.66 -13.30
C LYS A 86 17.30 -2.33 -12.99
N GLN A 87 18.42 -1.74 -13.44
CA GLN A 87 19.75 -2.31 -13.18
C GLN A 87 20.12 -2.30 -11.70
N LEU A 88 19.58 -1.33 -10.94
CA LEU A 88 19.81 -1.20 -9.51
C LEU A 88 19.24 -2.40 -8.73
N ALA A 89 18.20 -3.06 -9.24
CA ALA A 89 17.62 -4.23 -8.60
C ALA A 89 18.53 -5.48 -8.64
N ASN A 90 19.62 -5.44 -9.42
CA ASN A 90 20.62 -6.49 -9.43
C ASN A 90 21.76 -6.24 -8.41
N LEU A 91 21.78 -5.07 -7.77
CA LEU A 91 22.78 -4.72 -6.77
C LEU A 91 22.36 -5.25 -5.39
N PRO A 92 23.32 -5.60 -4.53
CA PRO A 92 23.08 -5.79 -3.09
C PRO A 92 22.44 -4.53 -2.48
N ILE A 93 21.57 -4.70 -1.48
CA ILE A 93 20.84 -3.59 -0.85
C ILE A 93 21.79 -2.54 -0.25
N GLU A 94 22.95 -2.96 0.24
CA GLU A 94 23.97 -2.12 0.87
C GLU A 94 24.63 -1.15 -0.12
N GLN A 95 24.42 -1.36 -1.43
CA GLN A 95 24.92 -0.49 -2.50
C GLN A 95 23.86 0.51 -2.99
N LEU A 96 22.61 0.38 -2.53
CA LEU A 96 21.55 1.33 -2.85
C LEU A 96 21.56 2.49 -1.87
N ASN A 97 21.14 3.66 -2.34
CA ASN A 97 20.97 4.86 -1.51
C ASN A 97 19.62 5.52 -1.75
N ALA A 98 19.24 6.46 -0.89
CA ALA A 98 17.95 7.15 -0.96
C ALA A 98 17.65 7.75 -2.34
N SER A 99 18.67 8.26 -3.04
CA SER A 99 18.50 8.84 -4.36
C SER A 99 18.12 7.80 -5.42
N ASP A 100 18.27 6.51 -5.18
CA ASP A 100 17.86 5.44 -6.07
C ASP A 100 16.36 5.12 -6.01
N VAL A 101 15.65 5.63 -5.00
CA VAL A 101 14.25 5.30 -4.72
C VAL A 101 13.29 6.30 -5.37
N LYS A 102 12.18 5.79 -5.91
CA LYS A 102 11.02 6.55 -6.39
C LYS A 102 9.94 6.62 -5.31
N LEU A 103 9.97 7.66 -4.48
CA LEU A 103 8.98 7.86 -3.41
C LEU A 103 7.53 8.00 -3.88
N ARG A 104 7.30 8.34 -5.15
CA ARG A 104 5.96 8.42 -5.75
C ARG A 104 5.45 7.09 -6.31
N CYS A 105 6.09 5.97 -5.99
CA CYS A 105 5.70 4.67 -6.49
C CYS A 105 4.43 4.15 -5.80
N ARG A 106 3.51 3.56 -6.58
CA ARG A 106 2.21 3.09 -6.08
C ARG A 106 2.28 1.89 -5.14
N VAL A 107 3.40 1.19 -5.12
CA VAL A 107 3.59 0.04 -4.22
C VAL A 107 3.96 0.48 -2.81
N ILE A 108 4.46 1.71 -2.62
CA ILE A 108 4.91 2.22 -1.31
C ILE A 108 3.80 2.14 -0.26
N PRO A 109 2.57 2.63 -0.49
CA PRO A 109 1.50 2.50 0.49
C PRO A 109 1.16 1.05 0.88
N ARG A 110 1.41 0.08 -0.01
CA ARG A 110 1.19 -1.34 0.26
C ARG A 110 2.33 -1.95 1.06
N LEU A 111 3.58 -1.59 0.74
CA LEU A 111 4.75 -2.05 1.49
C LEU A 111 4.67 -1.65 2.97
N PHE A 112 4.18 -0.45 3.24
CA PHE A 112 4.03 0.07 4.60
C PHE A 112 2.68 -0.25 5.25
N GLY A 113 1.78 -0.96 4.56
CA GLY A 113 0.47 -1.30 5.10
C GLY A 113 -0.39 -0.07 5.47
N LEU A 114 -0.33 0.98 4.66
CA LEU A 114 -1.03 2.23 4.94
C LEU A 114 -2.55 2.04 4.85
N CYS A 115 -3.26 2.57 5.84
CA CYS A 115 -4.72 2.56 5.92
C CYS A 115 -5.31 3.96 5.69
N TRP A 116 -6.63 4.07 5.73
CA TRP A 116 -7.39 5.28 5.98
C TRP A 116 -8.47 4.94 7.01
N GLY A 117 -8.34 5.48 8.23
CA GLY A 117 -9.02 4.88 9.38
C GLY A 117 -8.61 3.41 9.53
N PRO A 118 -9.53 2.48 9.83
CA PRO A 118 -9.22 1.07 9.93
C PRO A 118 -9.03 0.37 8.58
N TYR A 119 -9.29 1.04 7.46
CA TYR A 119 -9.43 0.42 6.15
C TYR A 119 -8.15 0.49 5.31
N PRO A 120 -7.68 -0.60 4.70
CA PRO A 120 -6.44 -0.60 3.92
C PRO A 120 -6.56 0.24 2.64
N LEU A 121 -5.50 0.97 2.30
CA LEU A 121 -5.43 1.73 1.05
C LEU A 121 -5.39 0.80 -0.15
N HIS A 122 -6.09 1.22 -1.21
CA HIS A 122 -6.14 0.52 -2.48
C HIS A 122 -6.09 1.50 -3.64
N PHE A 123 -5.35 1.14 -4.69
CA PHE A 123 -5.24 1.94 -5.91
C PHE A 123 -5.95 1.26 -7.07
N LYS A 124 -6.91 1.97 -7.68
CA LYS A 124 -7.52 1.58 -8.95
C LYS A 124 -7.00 2.47 -10.07
N ALA A 125 -6.59 1.87 -11.19
CA ALA A 125 -6.05 2.61 -12.32
C ALA A 125 -7.02 3.63 -12.95
N ASP A 126 -8.32 3.37 -12.86
CA ASP A 126 -9.41 4.19 -13.39
C ASP A 126 -10.02 5.17 -12.38
N LYS A 127 -9.80 4.97 -11.06
CA LYS A 127 -10.38 5.80 -10.00
C LYS A 127 -9.37 6.53 -9.10
N GLY A 128 -8.10 6.14 -9.16
CA GLY A 128 -7.05 6.66 -8.29
C GLY A 128 -6.98 5.93 -6.95
N TRP A 129 -6.53 6.64 -5.91
CA TRP A 129 -6.42 6.11 -4.55
C TRP A 129 -7.76 6.14 -3.80
N GLY A 130 -7.96 5.10 -2.99
CA GLY A 130 -9.10 4.90 -2.12
C GLY A 130 -8.79 3.88 -1.04
N PHE A 131 -9.82 3.36 -0.39
CA PHE A 131 -9.71 2.37 0.68
C PHE A 131 -10.84 1.35 0.59
N LEU A 132 -10.60 0.15 1.15
CA LEU A 132 -11.52 -0.99 1.08
C LEU A 132 -12.33 -1.12 2.37
N VAL A 133 -13.65 -0.96 2.24
CA VAL A 133 -14.61 -1.08 3.34
C VAL A 133 -15.39 -2.39 3.19
N PRO A 134 -15.53 -3.23 4.22
CA PRO A 134 -16.33 -4.45 4.13
C PRO A 134 -17.80 -4.14 3.81
N ARG A 135 -18.41 -4.90 2.91
CA ARG A 135 -19.84 -4.73 2.55
C ARG A 135 -20.82 -5.29 3.58
N VAL A 136 -20.32 -6.09 4.51
CA VAL A 136 -21.07 -6.68 5.61
C VAL A 136 -20.42 -6.25 6.91
N ASP A 137 -21.19 -6.20 7.98
CA ASP A 137 -20.65 -5.97 9.31
C ASP A 137 -19.58 -7.01 9.63
N ILE A 138 -18.53 -6.59 10.33
CA ILE A 138 -17.37 -7.44 10.63
C ILE A 138 -17.78 -8.65 11.47
N ASP A 139 -18.79 -8.52 12.32
CA ASP A 139 -19.36 -9.62 13.09
C ASP A 139 -19.99 -10.73 12.21
N ASN A 140 -20.37 -10.38 10.97
CA ASN A 140 -20.91 -11.30 9.98
C ASN A 140 -19.85 -11.76 8.95
N ALA A 141 -18.57 -11.40 9.15
CA ALA A 141 -17.51 -11.65 8.18
C ALA A 141 -17.18 -13.14 7.97
N GLU A 142 -17.55 -14.03 8.90
CA GLU A 142 -17.37 -15.48 8.76
C GLU A 142 -18.13 -16.06 7.56
N ALA A 143 -19.19 -15.38 7.11
CA ALA A 143 -19.95 -15.79 5.91
C ALA A 143 -19.25 -15.39 4.60
N ILE A 144 -18.21 -14.55 4.64
CA ILE A 144 -17.44 -14.16 3.45
C ILE A 144 -16.44 -15.27 3.10
N ALA A 145 -16.46 -15.71 1.84
CA ALA A 145 -15.45 -16.64 1.32
C ALA A 145 -14.02 -16.09 1.51
N GLU A 146 -13.08 -16.94 1.90
CA GLU A 146 -11.68 -16.53 2.17
C GLU A 146 -11.05 -15.75 1.02
N LEU A 147 -11.35 -16.17 -0.22
CA LEU A 147 -10.97 -15.53 -1.47
C LEU A 147 -12.22 -15.20 -2.28
N SER A 148 -12.21 -14.08 -3.00
CA SER A 148 -13.23 -13.81 -4.03
C SER A 148 -12.58 -13.33 -5.32
N ARG A 149 -13.30 -13.43 -6.45
CA ARG A 149 -12.83 -12.87 -7.72
C ARG A 149 -13.04 -11.37 -7.73
N ALA A 150 -11.99 -10.64 -8.05
CA ALA A 150 -12.02 -9.21 -8.25
C ALA A 150 -11.51 -8.89 -9.65
N SER A 151 -12.26 -8.05 -10.38
CA SER A 151 -11.76 -7.48 -11.64
C SER A 151 -10.82 -6.32 -11.32
N LEU A 152 -9.56 -6.47 -11.67
CA LEU A 152 -8.57 -5.40 -11.64
C LEU A 152 -8.46 -4.72 -13.02
N ARG A 153 -7.29 -4.13 -13.29
CA ARG A 153 -7.00 -3.35 -14.50
C ARG A 153 -7.11 -4.26 -15.73
N ARG A 154 -7.64 -3.71 -16.84
CA ARG A 154 -7.75 -4.40 -18.15
C ARG A 154 -8.62 -5.67 -18.13
N GLY A 155 -9.50 -5.83 -17.14
CA GLY A 155 -10.38 -7.00 -17.04
C GLY A 155 -9.67 -8.27 -16.56
N GLU A 156 -8.47 -8.14 -15.98
CA GLU A 156 -7.81 -9.26 -15.33
C GLU A 156 -8.58 -9.65 -14.07
N GLU A 157 -9.03 -10.90 -14.01
CA GLU A 157 -9.62 -11.48 -12.80
C GLU A 157 -8.52 -12.02 -11.90
N VAL A 158 -8.52 -11.56 -10.66
CA VAL A 158 -7.60 -12.01 -9.62
C VAL A 158 -8.37 -12.42 -8.37
N ASN A 159 -7.74 -13.25 -7.54
CA ASN A 159 -8.29 -13.59 -6.24
C ASN A 159 -7.89 -12.51 -5.22
N ILE A 160 -8.86 -11.83 -4.64
CA ILE A 160 -8.66 -10.90 -3.53
C ILE A 160 -8.73 -11.70 -2.20
N PRO A 161 -7.73 -11.55 -1.29
CA PRO A 161 -7.70 -12.26 -0.02
C PRO A 161 -8.59 -11.59 1.02
N ASN A 162 -9.89 -11.88 0.96
CA ASN A 162 -10.89 -11.27 1.83
C ASN A 162 -10.55 -11.46 3.31
N ARG A 163 -10.18 -12.69 3.70
CA ARG A 163 -9.89 -13.00 5.11
C ARG A 163 -8.75 -12.15 5.67
N ALA A 164 -7.64 -12.05 4.93
CA ALA A 164 -6.47 -11.27 5.36
C ALA A 164 -6.76 -9.76 5.44
N ILE A 165 -7.56 -9.24 4.50
CA ILE A 165 -7.98 -7.82 4.53
C ILE A 165 -8.91 -7.55 5.72
N LEU A 166 -9.86 -8.46 5.98
CA LEU A 166 -10.76 -8.38 7.13
C LEU A 166 -10.01 -8.47 8.46
N ASP A 167 -8.99 -9.33 8.55
CA ASP A 167 -8.12 -9.42 9.73
C ASP A 167 -7.42 -8.09 10.02
N VAL A 168 -6.83 -7.44 9.00
CA VAL A 168 -6.21 -6.11 9.14
C VAL A 168 -7.22 -5.08 9.66
N ILE A 169 -8.43 -5.06 9.11
CA ILE A 169 -9.47 -4.12 9.52
C ILE A 169 -9.89 -4.36 10.97
N ASN A 170 -10.12 -5.62 11.34
CA ASN A 170 -10.51 -6.00 12.69
C ASN A 170 -9.41 -5.68 13.72
N GLU A 171 -8.15 -5.99 13.39
CA GLU A 171 -7.00 -5.62 14.23
C GLU A 171 -6.91 -4.11 14.42
N ASN A 172 -7.10 -3.32 13.36
CA ASN A 172 -7.11 -1.86 13.45
C ASN A 172 -8.23 -1.34 14.37
N ILE A 173 -9.44 -1.88 14.26
CA ILE A 173 -10.58 -1.49 15.11
C ILE A 173 -10.32 -1.87 16.57
N ILE A 174 -9.81 -3.07 16.84
CA ILE A 174 -9.44 -3.52 18.19
C ILE A 174 -8.37 -2.61 18.79
N ASN A 175 -7.42 -2.16 17.97
CA ASN A 175 -6.37 -1.23 18.39
C ASN A 175 -6.85 0.23 18.53
N GLY A 176 -8.15 0.50 18.34
CA GLY A 176 -8.75 1.82 18.50
C GLY A 176 -8.40 2.80 17.39
N VAL A 177 -8.04 2.32 16.20
CA VAL A 177 -7.90 3.18 15.02
C VAL A 177 -9.28 3.76 14.71
N GLY A 178 -9.40 5.08 14.88
CA GLY A 178 -10.69 5.77 14.91
C GLY A 178 -11.53 5.61 13.64
N ASP A 179 -12.85 5.61 13.85
CA ASP A 179 -13.82 5.59 12.76
C ASP A 179 -13.71 6.83 11.88
N ILE A 180 -14.03 6.65 10.61
CA ILE A 180 -14.05 7.71 9.60
C ILE A 180 -15.46 7.91 9.09
N LEU A 181 -15.77 9.14 8.67
CA LEU A 181 -17.01 9.42 7.96
C LEU A 181 -16.95 8.83 6.55
N LEU A 182 -17.79 7.83 6.30
CA LEU A 182 -17.91 7.21 4.99
C LEU A 182 -18.82 8.02 4.08
N GLY A 183 -18.29 8.45 2.94
CA GLY A 183 -19.11 8.91 1.80
C GLY A 183 -19.65 7.74 0.99
N GLU A 184 -20.33 8.02 -0.12
CA GLU A 184 -20.83 6.97 -1.03
C GLU A 184 -19.67 6.15 -1.66
N PRO A 185 -19.82 4.82 -1.79
CA PRO A 185 -18.84 3.99 -2.46
C PRO A 185 -18.84 4.25 -3.97
N VAL A 186 -17.66 4.16 -4.60
CA VAL A 186 -17.49 4.39 -6.04
C VAL A 186 -17.74 3.12 -6.85
N CYS A 187 -17.34 1.96 -6.31
CA CYS A 187 -17.56 0.65 -6.92
C CYS A 187 -17.31 -0.47 -5.90
N THR A 188 -17.63 -1.71 -6.27
CA THR A 188 -17.31 -2.91 -5.48
C THR A 188 -16.03 -3.58 -5.97
N ILE A 189 -15.30 -4.24 -5.07
CA ILE A 189 -14.13 -5.07 -5.33
C ILE A 189 -14.21 -6.32 -4.45
N GLY A 190 -14.68 -7.43 -5.02
CA GLY A 190 -14.89 -8.66 -4.25
C GLY A 190 -15.91 -8.45 -3.13
N ALA A 191 -15.49 -8.71 -1.87
CA ALA A 191 -16.31 -8.51 -0.67
C ALA A 191 -16.32 -7.07 -0.14
N PHE A 192 -15.63 -6.13 -0.79
CA PHE A 192 -15.42 -4.76 -0.30
C PHE A 192 -16.06 -3.71 -1.20
N ASP A 193 -16.49 -2.63 -0.58
CA ASP A 193 -16.78 -1.36 -1.25
C ASP A 193 -15.49 -0.52 -1.32
N PHE A 194 -15.25 0.08 -2.48
CA PHE A 194 -14.14 0.99 -2.71
C PHE A 194 -14.62 2.43 -2.58
N HIS A 195 -14.11 3.12 -1.57
CA HIS A 195 -14.34 4.54 -1.36
C HIS A 195 -13.13 5.35 -1.80
N LYS A 196 -13.34 6.47 -2.50
CA LYS A 196 -12.25 7.32 -2.95
C LYS A 196 -11.66 8.09 -1.77
N LEU A 197 -10.34 8.25 -1.74
CA LEU A 197 -9.74 9.14 -0.75
C LEU A 197 -10.24 10.57 -0.98
N PRO A 198 -10.61 11.29 0.10
CA PRO A 198 -10.91 12.72 -0.01
C PRO A 198 -9.66 13.42 -0.53
N HIS A 199 -9.78 14.10 -1.67
CA HIS A 199 -8.69 14.94 -2.17
C HIS A 199 -8.77 16.28 -1.43
N PRO A 200 -7.65 16.84 -0.96
CA PRO A 200 -7.66 18.20 -0.46
C PRO A 200 -8.26 19.11 -1.52
N VAL A 201 -9.32 19.84 -1.15
CA VAL A 201 -9.89 20.88 -2.00
C VAL A 201 -8.81 21.94 -2.10
N ILE A 202 -8.12 21.99 -3.24
CA ILE A 202 -7.18 23.08 -3.52
C ILE A 202 -8.03 24.34 -3.60
N TYR A 203 -8.09 25.10 -2.51
CA TYR A 203 -8.53 26.48 -2.56
C TYR A 203 -7.49 27.22 -3.40
N VAL A 204 -7.77 27.37 -4.70
CA VAL A 204 -7.05 28.31 -5.55
C VAL A 204 -7.31 29.68 -4.96
N ARG A 205 -6.32 30.22 -4.24
CA ARG A 205 -6.27 31.64 -3.88
C ARG A 205 -5.73 32.44 -5.04
#